data_AF-A0A7Y3F558-F1
#
_entry.id   AF-A0A7Y3F558-F1
#
_cell.length_a   1.000
_cell.length_b   1.000
_cell.length_c   1.000
_cell.angle_alpha   90.00
_cell.angle_beta   90.00
_cell.angle_gamma   90.00
#
_symmetry.space_group_name_H-M   'P 1'
#
loop_
_entity.id
_entity.type
_entity.pdbx_description
1 polymer ?
#
loop_
_entity_poly.entity_id
_entity_poly.type
_entity_poly.pdbx_seq_one_letter_code
_entity_poly.pdbx_strand_id
1 'polypeptide(L)' 'KDLSSWPRMSEVSLKWLIDAYNNATDKKLVFNHSGFTKHAGTEKLQQQIEAGLSEKEIKESWQKDLNNFRKIRSKYLLYN' A
#
# COMPACT_ATOMS: atom_id res chain seq x y z
N LYS A 1 -17.67 -5.90 -4.43
CA LYS A 1 -18.08 -4.52 -4.10
C LYS A 1 -17.89 -3.67 -5.34
N ASP A 2 -18.89 -2.90 -5.75
CA ASP A 2 -18.71 -1.92 -6.82
C ASP A 2 -18.01 -0.68 -6.24
N LEU A 3 -16.94 -0.24 -6.91
CA LEU A 3 -16.14 0.93 -6.52
C LEU A 3 -16.33 2.12 -7.46
N SER A 4 -17.14 2.00 -8.52
CA SER A 4 -17.32 3.02 -9.55
C SER A 4 -17.92 4.33 -9.02
N SER A 5 -18.73 4.25 -7.97
CA SER A 5 -19.37 5.41 -7.32
C SER A 5 -18.54 6.04 -6.20
N TRP A 6 -17.32 5.56 -5.95
CA TRP A 6 -16.49 6.10 -4.86
C TRP A 6 -15.91 7.46 -5.21
N PRO A 7 -15.82 8.38 -4.23
CA PRO A 7 -15.17 9.67 -4.45
C PRO A 7 -13.69 9.47 -4.82
N ARG A 8 -13.15 10.40 -5.62
CA ARG A 8 -11.75 10.37 -6.01
C ARG A 8 -10.87 10.43 -4.76
N MET A 9 -10.05 9.41 -4.56
CA MET A 9 -9.12 9.34 -3.44
C MET A 9 -7.89 10.22 -3.71
N SER A 10 -7.44 10.95 -2.69
CA SER A 10 -6.20 11.74 -2.71
C SER A 10 -4.98 10.95 -2.21
N GLU A 11 -5.19 9.71 -1.77
CA GLU A 11 -4.16 8.84 -1.22
C GLU A 11 -4.34 7.40 -1.67
N VAL A 12 -3.26 6.63 -1.56
CA VAL A 12 -3.30 5.18 -1.77
C VAL A 12 -4.01 4.55 -0.58
N SER A 13 -5.05 3.76 -0.84
CA SER A 13 -5.73 2.98 0.21
C SER A 13 -5.39 1.50 0.10
N LEU A 14 -5.01 0.90 1.23
CA LEU A 14 -4.79 -0.54 1.36
C LEU A 14 -6.07 -1.30 1.75
N LYS A 15 -7.15 -0.58 2.06
CA LYS A 15 -8.43 -1.17 2.48
C LYS A 15 -8.89 -2.31 1.58
N TRP A 16 -8.87 -2.10 0.26
CA TRP A 16 -9.35 -3.09 -0.69
C TRP A 16 -8.41 -4.28 -0.84
N LEU A 17 -7.11 -4.05 -0.71
CA LEU A 17 -6.12 -5.12 -0.75
C LEU A 17 -6.24 -6.02 0.49
N ILE A 18 -6.40 -5.42 1.67
CA ILE A 18 -6.62 -6.13 2.93
C ILE A 18 -7.98 -6.84 2.93
N ASP A 19 -9.05 -6.20 2.43
CA ASP A 19 -10.38 -6.80 2.28
C ASP A 19 -10.32 -8.01 1.34
N ALA A 20 -9.64 -7.89 0.19
CA ALA A 20 -9.47 -9.00 -0.74
C ALA A 20 -8.67 -10.16 -0.12
N TYR A 21 -7.57 -9.86 0.60
CA TYR A 21 -6.79 -10.88 1.29
C TYR A 21 -7.59 -11.62 2.37
N ASN A 22 -8.38 -10.88 3.16
CA ASN A 22 -9.18 -11.45 4.24
C ASN A 22 -10.34 -12.32 3.74
N ASN A 23 -10.91 -11.99 2.58
CA ASN A 23 -12.02 -12.73 1.99
C ASN A 23 -11.58 -13.78 0.95
N ALA A 24 -10.28 -13.96 0.72
CA ALA A 24 -9.77 -14.93 -0.23
C ALA A 24 -9.91 -16.37 0.31
N THR A 25 -10.40 -17.28 -0.53
CA THR A 25 -10.49 -18.71 -0.22
C THR A 25 -9.10 -19.35 -0.01
N ASP A 26 -8.13 -18.95 -0.82
CA ASP A 26 -6.72 -19.32 -0.65
C ASP A 26 -5.85 -18.07 -0.57
N LYS A 27 -5.41 -17.75 0.65
CA LYS A 27 -4.58 -16.57 0.95
C LYS A 27 -3.21 -16.60 0.26
N LYS A 28 -2.69 -17.79 -0.07
CA LYS A 28 -1.37 -17.93 -0.74
C LYS A 28 -1.41 -17.47 -2.19
N LEU A 29 -2.59 -17.45 -2.81
CA LEU A 29 -2.76 -17.08 -4.21
C LEU A 29 -3.08 -15.58 -4.40
N VAL A 30 -3.36 -14.85 -3.32
CA VAL A 30 -3.69 -13.42 -3.37
C VAL A 30 -2.51 -12.61 -3.91
N PHE A 31 -1.31 -12.95 -3.46
CA PHE A 31 -0.08 -12.30 -3.90
C PHE A 31 0.64 -13.19 -4.90
N ASN A 32 0.63 -12.80 -6.18
CA ASN A 32 1.64 -13.30 -7.12
C ASN A 32 2.99 -12.71 -6.70
N HIS A 33 3.71 -13.41 -5.81
CA HIS A 33 4.93 -12.93 -5.13
C HIS A 33 5.90 -12.24 -6.09
N SER A 34 6.08 -12.81 -7.29
CA SER A 34 7.00 -12.27 -8.30
C SER A 34 6.58 -10.92 -8.89
N GLY A 35 5.27 -10.66 -9.01
CA GLY A 35 4.73 -9.41 -9.56
C GLY A 35 4.41 -8.38 -8.48
N PHE A 36 3.81 -8.83 -7.38
CA PHE A 36 3.38 -7.96 -6.30
C PHE A 36 4.55 -7.22 -5.65
N THR A 37 5.60 -7.94 -5.27
CA THR A 37 6.79 -7.35 -4.61
C THR A 37 7.52 -6.37 -5.54
N LYS A 38 7.57 -6.65 -6.84
CA LYS A 38 8.11 -5.72 -7.85
C LYS A 38 7.30 -4.43 -7.94
N HIS A 39 5.96 -4.53 -7.89
CA HIS A 39 5.08 -3.35 -7.96
C HIS A 39 5.06 -2.56 -6.66
N ALA A 40 5.09 -3.24 -5.51
CA ALA A 40 5.18 -2.62 -4.20
C ALA A 40 6.58 -2.03 -3.92
N GLY A 41 7.60 -2.48 -4.66
CA GLY A 41 9.00 -2.10 -4.45
C GLY A 41 9.64 -2.72 -3.20
N THR A 42 8.94 -3.61 -2.51
CA THR A 42 9.39 -4.28 -1.29
C THR A 42 8.56 -5.53 -1.00
N GLU A 43 9.15 -6.48 -0.28
CA GLU A 43 8.45 -7.65 0.27
C GLU A 43 7.69 -7.32 1.56
N LYS A 44 8.05 -6.21 2.22
CA LYS A 44 7.50 -5.84 3.54
C LYS A 44 5.98 -5.65 3.52
N LEU A 45 5.42 -5.07 2.46
CA LEU A 45 3.98 -4.83 2.38
C LEU A 45 3.18 -6.14 2.42
N GLN A 46 3.64 -7.16 1.69
CA GLN A 46 3.01 -8.48 1.71
C GLN A 46 3.07 -9.07 3.13
N GLN A 47 4.27 -9.07 3.73
CA GLN A 47 4.51 -9.60 5.08
C GLN A 47 3.64 -8.91 6.13
N GLN A 48 3.46 -7.59 6.03
CA GLN A 48 2.63 -6.82 6.95
C GLN A 48 1.14 -7.19 6.84
N ILE A 49 0.63 -7.41 5.62
CA ILE A 49 -0.76 -7.82 5.40
C ILE A 49 -0.97 -9.26 5.90
N GLU A 50 -0.03 -10.16 5.64
CA GLU A 50 -0.05 -11.54 6.12
C GLU A 50 0.03 -11.62 7.66
N ALA A 51 0.77 -10.70 8.29
CA ALA A 51 0.85 -10.56 9.75
C ALA A 51 -0.40 -9.91 10.37
N GLY A 52 -1.38 -9.49 9.56
CA GLY A 52 -2.66 -8.95 10.04
C GLY A 52 -2.61 -7.49 10.51
N LEU A 53 -1.60 -6.71 10.10
CA LEU A 53 -1.54 -5.28 10.43
C LEU A 53 -2.68 -4.53 9.73
N SER A 54 -3.20 -3.52 10.42
CA SER A 54 -4.17 -2.59 9.85
C SER A 54 -3.52 -1.65 8.83
N GLU A 55 -4.33 -1.10 7.92
CA GLU A 55 -3.89 -0.07 6.96
C GLU A 55 -3.19 1.11 7.65
N LYS A 56 -3.66 1.48 8.85
CA LYS A 56 -3.09 2.58 9.62
C LYS A 56 -1.67 2.26 10.07
N GLU A 57 -1.44 1.09 10.65
CA GLU A 57 -0.11 0.65 11.10
C GLU A 57 0.87 0.52 9.92
N ILE A 58 0.40 0.01 8.79
CA ILE A 58 1.22 -0.08 7.57
C ILE A 58 1.59 1.32 7.07
N LYS A 59 0.63 2.24 6.98
CA LYS A 59 0.89 3.64 6.57
C LYS A 59 1.81 4.36 7.55
N GLU A 60 1.69 4.11 8.84
CA GLU A 60 2.59 4.64 9.88
C GLU A 60 4.03 4.19 9.64
N SER A 61 4.23 2.91 9.26
CA SER A 61 5.56 2.37 8.94
C SER A 61 6.25 3.11 7.78
N TRP A 62 5.48 3.71 6.87
CA TRP A 62 6.01 4.45 5.72
C TRP A 62 6.37 5.91 6.05
N GLN A 63 5.83 6.48 7.12
CA GLN A 63 5.93 7.92 7.37
C GLN A 63 7.38 8.42 7.47
N LYS A 64 8.27 7.61 8.06
CA LYS A 64 9.69 7.95 8.17
C LYS A 64 10.33 8.13 6.79
N ASP A 65 10.14 7.18 5.89
CA ASP A 65 10.74 7.19 4.56
C ASP A 65 10.06 8.22 3.64
N LEU A 66 8.74 8.40 3.77
CA LEU A 66 8.00 9.46 3.08
C LEU A 66 8.50 10.85 3.48
N ASN A 67 8.75 11.08 4.77
CA ASN A 67 9.29 12.36 5.25
C ASN A 67 10.71 12.60 4.76
N ASN A 68 11.55 11.55 4.69
CA ASN A 68 12.88 11.65 4.10
C ASN A 68 12.81 11.96 2.60
N PHE A 69 11.93 11.27 1.86
CA PHE A 69 11.74 11.51 0.45
C PHE A 69 11.22 12.92 0.15
N ARG A 70 10.29 13.45 0.97
CA ARG A 70 9.81 14.84 0.84
C ARG A 70 10.94 15.87 0.93
N LYS A 71 11.92 15.67 1.83
CA LYS A 71 13.11 16.54 1.95
C LYS A 71 14.04 16.46 0.75
N ILE A 72 14.13 15.30 0.09
CA ILE A 72 14.91 15.13 -1.13
C ILE A 72 14.17 15.79 -2.30
N ARG A 73 12.87 15.49 -2.44
CA ARG A 73 11.98 16.02 -3.48
C ARG A 73 11.94 17.54 -3.50
N SER A 74 12.00 18.20 -2.34
CA SER A 74 11.92 19.67 -2.26
C SER A 74 13.02 20.40 -3.04
N LYS A 75 14.18 19.77 -3.25
CA LYS A 75 15.28 20.34 -4.05
C LYS A 75 14.97 20.43 -5.54
N TYR A 76 13.97 19.70 -6.00
CA TYR A 76 13.66 19.52 -7.42
C TYR A 76 12.22 19.91 -7.78
N LEU A 77 11.50 20.60 -6.89
CA LEU A 77 10.15 21.07 -7.17
C LEU A 77 10.20 22.29 -8.11
N LEU A 78 9.49 22.19 -9.23
CA LEU A 78 9.29 23.29 -10.18
C LEU A 78 7.95 24.02 -9.99
N TYR A 79 7.05 23.44 -9.19
CA TYR A 79 5.70 23.93 -8.96
C TYR A 79 5.34 23.77 -7.48
N ASN A 80 4.53 24.72 -7.00
CA ASN A 80 3.93 24.71 -5.67
C ASN A 80 2.54 24.07 -5.73
#